data_AF-A0A0D3KLP5-F1
#
_entry.id   AF-A0A0D3KLP5-F1
#
_cell.length_a   1.000
_cell.length_b   1.000
_cell.length_c   1.000
_cell.angle_alpha   90.00
_cell.angle_beta   90.00
_cell.angle_gamma   90.00
#
_symmetry.space_group_name_H-M   'P 1'
#
loop_
_entity.id
_entity.type
_entity.pdbx_description
1 polymer ?
#
loop_
_entity_poly.entity_id
_entity_poly.type
_entity_poly.pdbx_seq_one_letter_code
_entity_poly.pdbx_strand_id
1 'polypeptide(L)'
;MHRRALSRVAASSRPRLLSRHLLRRMSTAAAEIAERGAAAGLKFYQFSFVDLFGVQRSKLVPASRVAEIAEGGAGFAGFAAHLDMDPTMGDLLAVPDAATLTPLPWQPEVGWLSCNLVHEDTELAHGPRNVLRSVQAKPAVARLAEHGVALKTGVECEFFLLDGSAPAARPALSDPLDVQAKPWYELISTLVSHMEQLGWGPYQADHEDANGPDRDRCGGSSVTADRVVLFKYMVRSLAERAGLRATFMPKPFASLTGSGCHAHAGAFSTVGTALIRVPDEHRMELRLDTDRSAKPNPPTHQPTASPPLPSNLAGALEALDASSPLRSGLGDAFVDSYLKLRRAHWAEYMAQLTPWELETYLDA
;
A
#
# COMPACT_ATOMS: atom_id res chain seq x y z
N MET A 1 55.11 -19.30 -9.73
CA MET A 1 53.86 -19.58 -8.98
C MET A 1 52.71 -18.61 -9.35
N HIS A 2 52.51 -18.27 -10.62
CA HIS A 2 51.39 -17.43 -11.10
C HIS A 2 50.97 -17.91 -12.49
N ARG A 3 49.98 -18.80 -12.56
CA ARG A 3 49.18 -19.19 -13.75
C ARG A 3 48.29 -20.37 -13.37
N ARG A 4 47.26 -20.14 -12.55
CA ARG A 4 46.15 -21.09 -12.27
C ARG A 4 45.08 -20.40 -11.40
N ALA A 5 44.42 -19.38 -11.94
CA ALA A 5 43.29 -18.74 -11.24
C ALA A 5 42.29 -18.04 -12.20
N LEU A 6 42.15 -18.52 -13.44
CA LEU A 6 41.19 -17.96 -14.41
C LEU A 6 40.55 -19.09 -15.24
N SER A 7 39.70 -19.91 -14.64
CA SER A 7 38.73 -20.74 -15.39
C SER A 7 37.60 -21.33 -14.53
N ARG A 8 36.95 -20.54 -13.66
CA ARG A 8 35.78 -21.02 -12.88
C ARG A 8 34.65 -20.00 -12.67
N VAL A 9 34.43 -19.09 -13.60
CA VAL A 9 33.27 -18.15 -13.56
C VAL A 9 32.34 -18.32 -14.79
N ALA A 10 32.17 -19.55 -15.27
CA ALA A 10 31.24 -19.83 -16.35
C ALA A 10 30.58 -21.20 -16.18
N ALA A 11 29.75 -21.36 -15.14
CA ALA A 11 28.80 -22.48 -15.02
C ALA A 11 27.85 -22.26 -13.83
N SER A 12 26.90 -21.33 -13.93
CA SER A 12 25.69 -21.32 -13.08
C SER A 12 24.58 -20.47 -13.71
N SER A 13 24.22 -20.78 -14.95
CA SER A 13 23.05 -20.23 -15.63
C SER A 13 22.17 -21.38 -16.11
N ARG A 14 21.83 -22.30 -15.21
CA ARG A 14 20.69 -23.21 -15.41
C ARG A 14 19.48 -22.52 -14.76
N PRO A 15 18.38 -22.29 -15.50
CA PRO A 15 17.15 -21.82 -14.87
C PRO A 15 16.76 -22.85 -13.82
N ARG A 16 16.75 -22.45 -12.55
CA ARG A 16 16.17 -23.27 -11.50
C ARG A 16 14.68 -23.33 -11.78
N LEU A 17 14.15 -24.55 -11.84
CA LEU A 17 12.77 -24.79 -12.21
C LEU A 17 11.89 -24.33 -11.04
N LEU A 18 11.24 -23.17 -11.21
CA LEU A 18 10.04 -22.78 -10.46
C LEU A 18 9.11 -24.00 -10.32
N SER A 19 8.40 -24.12 -9.19
CA SER A 19 7.49 -25.25 -8.99
C SER A 19 6.49 -25.35 -10.16
N ARG A 20 6.20 -26.57 -10.63
CA ARG A 20 5.29 -26.80 -11.78
C ARG A 20 3.92 -26.12 -11.61
N HIS A 21 3.45 -25.99 -10.38
CA HIS A 21 2.20 -25.31 -10.05
C HIS A 21 2.28 -23.79 -10.22
N LEU A 22 3.39 -23.19 -9.80
CA LEU A 22 3.63 -21.75 -9.96
C LEU A 22 3.77 -21.37 -11.44
N LEU A 23 4.57 -22.13 -12.19
CA LEU A 23 4.74 -21.94 -13.64
C LEU A 23 3.41 -22.01 -14.40
N ARG A 24 2.58 -23.02 -14.11
CA ARG A 24 1.29 -23.18 -14.78
C ARG A 24 0.34 -22.01 -14.49
N ARG A 25 0.32 -21.51 -13.25
CA ARG A 25 -0.48 -20.34 -12.89
C ARG A 25 -0.01 -19.07 -13.59
N MET A 26 1.29 -18.86 -13.65
CA MET A 26 1.89 -17.70 -14.33
C MET A 26 1.58 -17.70 -15.83
N SER A 27 1.64 -18.86 -16.47
CA SER A 27 1.33 -19.00 -17.90
C SER A 27 -0.14 -18.66 -18.23
N THR A 28 -1.10 -19.12 -17.41
CA THR A 28 -2.52 -18.74 -17.58
C THR A 28 -2.74 -17.25 -17.36
N ALA A 29 -2.14 -16.67 -16.31
CA ALA A 29 -2.25 -15.26 -15.99
C ALA A 29 -1.65 -14.36 -17.11
N ALA A 30 -0.52 -14.77 -17.69
CA ALA A 30 0.13 -14.05 -18.77
C ALA A 30 -0.74 -13.96 -20.03
N ALA A 31 -1.39 -15.07 -20.41
CA ALA A 31 -2.34 -15.09 -21.52
C ALA A 31 -3.54 -14.17 -21.26
N GLU A 32 -4.10 -14.21 -20.05
CA GLU A 32 -5.24 -13.36 -19.67
C GLU A 32 -4.89 -11.86 -19.72
N ILE A 33 -3.72 -11.48 -19.22
CA ILE A 33 -3.24 -10.08 -19.26
C ILE A 33 -3.06 -9.59 -20.70
N ALA A 34 -2.48 -10.43 -21.57
CA ALA A 34 -2.25 -10.10 -22.96
C ALA A 34 -3.60 -9.93 -23.70
N GLU A 35 -4.54 -10.86 -23.53
CA GLU A 35 -5.85 -10.83 -24.16
C GLU A 35 -6.67 -9.62 -23.70
N ARG A 36 -6.84 -9.44 -22.38
CA ARG A 36 -7.62 -8.33 -21.80
C ARG A 36 -7.02 -6.99 -22.15
N GLY A 37 -5.69 -6.87 -22.13
CA GLY A 37 -5.03 -5.63 -22.48
C GLY A 37 -5.07 -5.31 -23.98
N ALA A 38 -5.01 -6.32 -24.86
CA ALA A 38 -5.23 -6.12 -26.29
C ALA A 38 -6.67 -5.66 -26.58
N ALA A 39 -7.66 -6.28 -25.94
CA ALA A 39 -9.07 -5.88 -26.04
C ALA A 39 -9.31 -4.45 -25.54
N ALA A 40 -8.57 -4.01 -24.52
CA ALA A 40 -8.61 -2.65 -23.99
C ALA A 40 -7.71 -1.65 -24.76
N GLY A 41 -6.99 -2.07 -25.81
CA GLY A 41 -6.13 -1.19 -26.60
C GLY A 41 -4.87 -0.70 -25.87
N LEU A 42 -4.39 -1.43 -24.87
CA LEU A 42 -3.23 -1.04 -24.08
C LEU A 42 -1.93 -1.18 -24.88
N LYS A 43 -1.09 -0.13 -24.82
CA LYS A 43 0.25 -0.12 -25.43
C LYS A 43 1.34 -0.42 -24.42
N PHE A 44 1.10 -0.11 -23.15
CA PHE A 44 2.06 -0.30 -22.07
C PHE A 44 1.40 -0.86 -20.81
N TYR A 45 2.19 -1.58 -20.03
CA TYR A 45 1.77 -2.22 -18.79
C TYR A 45 2.72 -1.82 -17.67
N GLN A 46 2.17 -1.26 -16.59
CA GLN A 46 2.91 -0.88 -15.41
C GLN A 46 2.85 -2.01 -14.38
N PHE A 47 3.91 -2.81 -14.34
CA PHE A 47 4.09 -3.85 -13.33
C PHE A 47 4.50 -3.17 -12.03
N SER A 48 3.62 -3.19 -11.05
CA SER A 48 3.71 -2.35 -9.85
C SER A 48 3.70 -3.19 -8.58
N PHE A 49 4.53 -2.82 -7.61
CA PHE A 49 4.48 -3.34 -6.24
C PHE A 49 4.70 -2.22 -5.23
N VAL A 50 4.45 -2.50 -3.95
CA VAL A 50 4.73 -1.56 -2.85
C VAL A 50 5.82 -2.11 -1.94
N ASP A 51 6.76 -1.24 -1.54
CA ASP A 51 7.81 -1.58 -0.58
C ASP A 51 7.36 -1.34 0.89
N LEU A 52 8.22 -1.62 1.87
CA LEU A 52 7.87 -1.51 3.31
C LEU A 52 7.59 -0.06 3.76
N PHE A 53 7.92 0.93 2.93
CA PHE A 53 7.63 2.34 3.19
C PHE A 53 6.33 2.79 2.51
N GLY A 54 5.66 1.88 1.79
CA GLY A 54 4.47 2.16 1.01
C GLY A 54 4.77 2.90 -0.29
N VAL A 55 6.03 2.91 -0.75
CA VAL A 55 6.41 3.51 -2.03
C VAL A 55 6.04 2.56 -3.15
N GLN A 56 5.29 3.07 -4.13
CA GLN A 56 5.00 2.33 -5.35
C GLN A 56 6.25 2.26 -6.21
N ARG A 57 6.70 1.05 -6.51
CA ARG A 57 7.78 0.75 -7.45
C ARG A 57 7.17 0.13 -8.69
N SER A 58 7.63 0.55 -9.88
CA SER A 58 7.09 -0.01 -11.10
C SER A 58 8.08 -0.07 -12.26
N LYS A 59 7.76 -0.92 -13.24
CA LYS A 59 8.43 -0.99 -14.54
C LYS A 59 7.37 -0.93 -15.62
N LEU A 60 7.64 -0.11 -16.64
CA LEU A 60 6.79 0.01 -17.82
C LEU A 60 7.22 -1.02 -18.86
N VAL A 61 6.31 -1.89 -19.27
CA VAL A 61 6.55 -2.98 -20.23
C VAL A 61 5.69 -2.72 -21.48
N PRO A 62 6.27 -2.74 -22.69
CA PRO A 62 5.49 -2.59 -23.91
C PRO A 62 4.62 -3.82 -24.17
N ALA A 63 3.47 -3.63 -24.82
CA ALA A 63 2.54 -4.72 -25.15
C ALA A 63 3.20 -5.88 -25.93
N SER A 64 4.22 -5.59 -26.74
CA SER A 64 4.98 -6.60 -27.50
C SER A 64 5.76 -7.60 -26.63
N ARG A 65 5.96 -7.29 -25.34
CA ARG A 65 6.69 -8.14 -24.38
C ARG A 65 5.85 -8.56 -23.18
N VAL A 66 4.58 -8.16 -23.10
CA VAL A 66 3.77 -8.36 -21.89
C VAL A 66 3.59 -9.83 -21.53
N ALA A 67 3.35 -10.71 -22.50
CA ALA A 67 3.16 -12.14 -22.25
C ALA A 67 4.43 -12.79 -21.67
N GLU A 68 5.59 -12.51 -22.27
CA GLU A 68 6.89 -13.01 -21.82
C GLU A 68 7.21 -12.54 -20.39
N ILE A 69 7.06 -11.24 -20.12
CA ILE A 69 7.36 -10.66 -18.81
C ILE A 69 6.32 -11.06 -17.76
N ALA A 70 5.05 -11.26 -18.13
CA ALA A 70 4.04 -11.74 -17.19
C ALA A 70 4.28 -13.20 -16.79
N GLU A 71 4.81 -14.04 -17.69
CA GLU A 71 5.14 -15.43 -17.39
C GLU A 71 6.41 -15.57 -16.53
N GLY A 72 7.41 -14.70 -16.71
CA GLY A 72 8.66 -14.71 -15.93
C GLY A 72 8.68 -13.80 -14.70
N GLY A 73 7.82 -12.79 -14.65
CA GLY A 73 7.89 -11.68 -13.70
C GLY A 73 8.85 -10.57 -14.16
N ALA A 74 8.54 -9.33 -13.79
CA ALA A 74 9.42 -8.19 -14.07
C ALA A 74 10.55 -8.14 -13.03
N GLY A 75 11.81 -8.24 -13.46
CA GLY A 75 12.98 -8.20 -12.57
C GLY A 75 13.27 -6.80 -11.99
N PHE A 76 13.62 -6.73 -10.71
CA PHE A 76 14.05 -5.54 -9.99
C PHE A 76 15.25 -5.86 -9.11
N ALA A 77 16.17 -4.91 -8.96
CA ALA A 77 17.17 -4.96 -7.92
C ALA A 77 16.50 -4.68 -6.57
N GLY A 78 16.24 -5.72 -5.77
CA GLY A 78 15.48 -5.61 -4.53
C GLY A 78 16.07 -4.62 -3.52
N PHE A 79 17.40 -4.52 -3.45
CA PHE A 79 18.12 -3.59 -2.57
C PHE A 79 17.87 -2.11 -2.88
N ALA A 80 17.43 -1.78 -4.10
CA ALA A 80 17.12 -0.41 -4.51
C ALA A 80 15.73 0.05 -4.04
N ALA A 81 14.96 -0.84 -3.41
CA ALA A 81 13.69 -0.55 -2.76
C ALA A 81 13.81 -0.76 -1.24
N HIS A 82 12.80 -0.29 -0.48
CA HIS A 82 12.76 -0.52 0.97
C HIS A 82 12.24 -1.94 1.29
N LEU A 83 13.02 -2.96 0.93
CA LEU A 83 12.68 -4.37 1.11
C LEU A 83 13.70 -5.13 1.96
N ASP A 84 14.62 -4.43 2.63
CA ASP A 84 15.65 -5.08 3.45
C ASP A 84 16.45 -6.17 2.69
N MET A 85 16.84 -5.85 1.45
CA MET A 85 17.61 -6.74 0.60
C MET A 85 19.03 -6.23 0.39
N ASP A 86 20.00 -7.14 0.34
CA ASP A 86 21.41 -6.88 0.12
C ASP A 86 21.73 -6.82 -1.39
N PRO A 87 22.68 -5.96 -1.83
CA PRO A 87 23.08 -5.87 -3.24
C PRO A 87 23.65 -7.14 -3.86
N THR A 88 24.09 -8.11 -3.05
CA THR A 88 24.57 -9.42 -3.50
C THR A 88 23.46 -10.43 -3.77
N MET A 89 22.23 -10.15 -3.33
CA MET A 89 21.09 -11.00 -3.64
C MET A 89 20.68 -10.85 -5.11
N GLY A 90 20.16 -11.94 -5.67
CA GLY A 90 19.69 -11.96 -7.05
C GLY A 90 18.49 -11.05 -7.28
N ASP A 91 18.06 -10.97 -8.53
CA ASP A 91 16.92 -10.16 -8.91
C ASP A 91 15.64 -10.62 -8.20
N LEU A 92 14.88 -9.62 -7.73
CA LEU A 92 13.52 -9.78 -7.25
C LEU A 92 12.57 -9.78 -8.45
N LEU A 93 11.68 -10.74 -8.54
CA LEU A 93 10.68 -10.82 -9.61
C LEU A 93 9.34 -10.27 -9.10
N ALA A 94 8.82 -9.25 -9.79
CA ALA A 94 7.45 -8.76 -9.61
C ALA A 94 6.52 -9.52 -10.56
N VAL A 95 5.80 -10.50 -10.02
CA VAL A 95 4.90 -11.39 -10.75
C VAL A 95 3.49 -10.79 -10.74
N PRO A 96 2.91 -10.44 -11.90
CA PRO A 96 1.64 -9.72 -11.95
C PRO A 96 0.46 -10.60 -11.55
N ASP A 97 -0.54 -10.00 -10.92
CA ASP A 97 -1.85 -10.58 -10.68
C ASP A 97 -2.81 -10.14 -11.79
N ALA A 98 -3.17 -11.05 -12.68
CA ALA A 98 -4.02 -10.76 -13.84
C ALA A 98 -5.36 -10.13 -13.43
N ALA A 99 -5.93 -10.53 -12.29
CA ALA A 99 -7.20 -9.99 -11.79
C ALA A 99 -7.14 -8.48 -11.51
N THR A 100 -5.94 -7.93 -11.29
CA THR A 100 -5.72 -6.51 -10.97
C THR A 100 -5.53 -5.62 -12.19
N LEU A 101 -5.48 -6.18 -13.41
CA LEU A 101 -5.27 -5.39 -14.63
C LEU A 101 -6.32 -4.28 -14.74
N THR A 102 -5.85 -3.04 -14.61
CA THR A 102 -6.69 -1.85 -14.58
C THR A 102 -6.20 -0.84 -15.62
N PRO A 103 -6.93 -0.65 -16.74
CA PRO A 103 -6.69 0.47 -17.66
C PRO A 103 -6.78 1.80 -16.91
N LEU A 104 -5.82 2.69 -17.08
CA LEU A 104 -5.80 3.98 -16.39
C LEU A 104 -6.73 4.99 -17.10
N PRO A 105 -7.82 5.46 -16.47
CA PRO A 105 -8.74 6.40 -17.13
C PRO A 105 -8.09 7.70 -17.62
N TRP A 106 -7.08 8.19 -16.89
CA TRP A 106 -6.33 9.39 -17.25
C TRP A 106 -5.16 9.12 -18.20
N GLN A 107 -4.83 7.86 -18.48
CA GLN A 107 -3.81 7.49 -19.46
C GLN A 107 -4.20 6.18 -20.15
N PRO A 108 -5.21 6.20 -21.04
CA PRO A 108 -5.90 4.99 -21.50
C PRO A 108 -5.03 3.94 -22.20
N GLU A 109 -3.86 4.33 -22.71
CA GLU A 109 -2.91 3.41 -23.34
C GLU A 109 -2.07 2.60 -22.35
N VAL A 110 -2.23 2.84 -21.04
CA VAL A 110 -1.46 2.20 -19.97
C VAL A 110 -2.39 1.37 -19.07
N GLY A 111 -2.04 0.10 -18.86
CA GLY A 111 -2.65 -0.76 -17.85
C GLY A 111 -1.78 -0.88 -16.61
N TRP A 112 -2.36 -0.73 -15.44
CA TRP A 112 -1.69 -0.97 -14.16
C TRP A 112 -1.94 -2.41 -13.67
N LEU A 113 -0.90 -3.03 -13.11
CA LEU A 113 -0.91 -4.38 -12.55
C LEU A 113 -0.26 -4.39 -11.17
N SER A 114 -0.96 -4.90 -10.18
CA SER A 114 -0.37 -5.22 -8.87
C SER A 114 0.41 -6.53 -8.96
N CYS A 115 1.60 -6.56 -8.38
CA CYS A 115 2.51 -7.70 -8.46
C CYS A 115 2.81 -8.30 -7.08
N ASN A 116 2.91 -9.63 -7.04
CA ASN A 116 3.49 -10.36 -5.92
C ASN A 116 5.00 -10.44 -6.11
N LEU A 117 5.73 -10.39 -5.00
CA LEU A 117 7.19 -10.39 -5.00
C LEU A 117 7.72 -11.81 -4.85
N VAL A 118 8.61 -12.25 -5.72
CA VAL A 118 9.22 -13.59 -5.70
C VAL A 118 10.74 -13.44 -5.76
N HIS A 119 11.45 -14.09 -4.85
CA HIS A 119 12.91 -14.17 -4.83
C HIS A 119 13.31 -15.63 -4.69
N GLU A 120 14.25 -16.10 -5.52
CA GLU A 120 14.71 -17.50 -5.54
C GLU A 120 13.54 -18.52 -5.53
N ASP A 121 12.60 -18.35 -6.45
CA ASP A 121 11.42 -19.22 -6.64
C ASP A 121 10.41 -19.25 -5.48
N THR A 122 10.59 -18.39 -4.47
CA THR A 122 9.73 -18.31 -3.28
C THR A 122 9.11 -16.92 -3.15
N GLU A 123 7.85 -16.84 -2.74
CA GLU A 123 7.23 -15.54 -2.42
C GLU A 123 8.03 -14.85 -1.30
N LEU A 124 8.36 -13.57 -1.52
CA LEU A 124 9.11 -12.77 -0.56
C LEU A 124 8.27 -12.61 0.72
N ALA A 125 8.76 -13.16 1.84
CA ALA A 125 7.99 -13.28 3.07
C ALA A 125 7.63 -11.93 3.73
N HIS A 126 8.43 -10.89 3.51
CA HIS A 126 8.20 -9.53 4.00
C HIS A 126 7.63 -8.60 2.92
N GLY A 127 7.28 -9.10 1.72
CA GLY A 127 6.61 -8.31 0.70
C GLY A 127 5.21 -7.88 1.19
N PRO A 128 4.85 -6.58 1.25
CA PRO A 128 3.59 -6.14 1.88
C PRO A 128 2.34 -6.81 1.30
N ARG A 129 2.23 -6.91 -0.03
CA ARG A 129 1.11 -7.59 -0.69
C ARG A 129 1.10 -9.10 -0.41
N ASN A 130 2.28 -9.72 -0.37
CA ASN A 130 2.43 -11.14 -0.06
C ASN A 130 1.97 -11.45 1.37
N VAL A 131 2.32 -10.58 2.33
CA VAL A 131 1.88 -10.68 3.72
C VAL A 131 0.37 -10.53 3.84
N LEU A 132 -0.25 -9.56 3.16
CA LEU A 132 -1.71 -9.44 3.16
C LEU A 132 -2.39 -10.72 2.63
N ARG A 133 -1.87 -11.30 1.55
CA ARG A 133 -2.35 -12.57 1.01
C ARG A 133 -2.14 -13.74 1.98
N SER A 134 -1.00 -13.80 2.65
CA SER A 134 -0.72 -14.86 3.63
C SER A 134 -1.66 -14.78 4.84
N VAL A 135 -1.98 -13.56 5.31
CA VAL A 135 -2.99 -13.31 6.35
C VAL A 135 -4.36 -13.81 5.91
N GLN A 136 -4.79 -13.50 4.68
CA GLN A 136 -6.07 -13.95 4.13
C GLN A 136 -6.15 -15.47 3.95
N ALA A 137 -5.02 -16.12 3.69
CA ALA A 137 -4.93 -17.56 3.55
C ALA A 137 -4.93 -18.32 4.89
N LYS A 138 -4.93 -17.63 6.03
CA LYS A 138 -4.90 -18.29 7.34
C LYS A 138 -6.17 -19.12 7.58
N PRO A 139 -6.05 -20.31 8.22
CA PRO A 139 -7.20 -21.17 8.51
C PRO A 139 -8.32 -20.46 9.28
N ALA A 140 -7.99 -19.54 10.19
CA ALA A 140 -8.98 -18.76 10.91
C ALA A 140 -9.85 -17.89 9.99
N VAL A 141 -9.24 -17.27 8.96
CA VAL A 141 -9.95 -16.46 7.96
C VAL A 141 -10.70 -17.36 6.98
N ALA A 142 -10.10 -18.48 6.57
CA ALA A 142 -10.75 -19.46 5.69
C ALA A 142 -12.03 -20.04 6.32
N ARG A 143 -12.03 -20.33 7.63
CA ARG A 143 -13.21 -20.78 8.37
C ARG A 143 -14.35 -19.76 8.36
N LEU A 144 -14.05 -18.45 8.37
CA LEU A 144 -15.09 -17.42 8.23
C LEU A 144 -15.79 -17.58 6.87
N ALA A 145 -15.04 -17.77 5.79
CA ALA A 145 -15.61 -17.99 4.46
C ALA A 145 -16.43 -19.28 4.37
N GLU A 146 -16.00 -20.38 5.01
CA GLU A 146 -16.76 -21.63 5.11
C GLU A 146 -18.13 -21.44 5.81
N HIS A 147 -18.20 -20.52 6.76
CA HIS A 147 -19.44 -20.13 7.43
C HIS A 147 -20.21 -19.02 6.72
N GLY A 148 -19.87 -18.74 5.45
CA GLY A 148 -20.52 -17.70 4.65
C GLY A 148 -20.27 -16.31 5.18
N VAL A 149 -19.07 -16.05 5.74
CA VAL A 149 -18.65 -14.74 6.26
C VAL A 149 -17.44 -14.22 5.49
N ALA A 150 -17.57 -13.04 4.90
CA ALA A 150 -16.50 -12.34 4.20
C ALA A 150 -16.03 -11.12 5.00
N LEU A 151 -14.71 -10.97 5.15
CA LEU A 151 -14.13 -9.74 5.68
C LEU A 151 -14.01 -8.72 4.55
N LYS A 152 -14.56 -7.52 4.78
CA LYS A 152 -14.44 -6.38 3.87
C LYS A 152 -13.82 -5.21 4.60
N THR A 153 -13.08 -4.40 3.84
CA THR A 153 -12.51 -3.16 4.36
C THR A 153 -12.77 -2.00 3.40
N GLY A 154 -13.15 -0.86 3.95
CA GLY A 154 -13.20 0.44 3.28
C GLY A 154 -12.15 1.37 3.87
N VAL A 155 -11.72 2.36 3.09
CA VAL A 155 -10.70 3.31 3.53
C VAL A 155 -11.07 4.72 3.10
N GLU A 156 -10.87 5.67 3.99
CA GLU A 156 -10.94 7.11 3.71
C GLU A 156 -9.51 7.60 3.55
N CYS A 157 -9.16 8.14 2.39
CA CYS A 157 -7.78 8.52 2.09
C CYS A 157 -7.69 10.04 1.98
N GLU A 158 -7.46 10.70 3.11
CA GLU A 158 -7.30 12.15 3.17
C GLU A 158 -5.98 12.59 2.52
N PHE A 159 -6.00 13.74 1.84
CA PHE A 159 -4.83 14.33 1.22
C PHE A 159 -4.94 15.85 1.13
N PHE A 160 -3.80 16.52 1.08
CA PHE A 160 -3.71 17.95 0.79
C PHE A 160 -3.34 18.18 -0.67
N LEU A 161 -3.91 19.24 -1.25
CA LEU A 161 -3.44 19.84 -2.49
C LEU A 161 -2.53 21.02 -2.16
N LEU A 162 -1.34 20.97 -2.72
CA LEU A 162 -0.30 21.97 -2.51
C LEU A 162 -0.01 22.69 -3.83
N ASP A 163 0.52 23.89 -3.73
CA ASP A 163 1.16 24.57 -4.84
C ASP A 163 2.30 23.69 -5.38
N GLY A 164 2.23 23.32 -6.67
CA GLY A 164 3.23 22.48 -7.33
C GLY A 164 4.59 23.16 -7.48
N SER A 165 4.65 24.49 -7.41
CA SER A 165 5.89 25.27 -7.46
C SER A 165 6.57 25.43 -6.10
N ALA A 166 5.87 25.16 -5.00
CA ALA A 166 6.40 25.31 -3.66
C ALA A 166 7.45 24.22 -3.35
N PRO A 167 8.60 24.58 -2.72
CA PRO A 167 9.62 23.61 -2.37
C PRO A 167 9.12 22.66 -1.28
N ALA A 168 9.58 21.40 -1.32
CA ALA A 168 9.15 20.39 -0.35
C ALA A 168 9.45 20.78 1.11
N ALA A 169 10.52 21.53 1.36
CA ALA A 169 10.89 22.02 2.70
C ALA A 169 9.97 23.13 3.22
N ARG A 170 9.19 23.78 2.34
CA ARG A 170 8.25 24.84 2.69
C ARG A 170 7.00 24.70 1.81
N PRO A 171 6.15 23.68 2.09
CA PRO A 171 4.94 23.48 1.32
C PRO A 171 3.98 24.67 1.51
N ALA A 172 3.20 24.96 0.47
CA ALA A 172 2.11 25.93 0.52
C ALA A 172 0.84 25.25 0.02
N LEU A 173 -0.31 25.60 0.61
CA LEU A 173 -1.61 25.16 0.10
C LEU A 173 -1.80 25.66 -1.33
N SER A 174 -2.45 24.86 -2.18
CA SER A 174 -2.74 25.27 -3.56
C SER A 174 -3.68 26.47 -3.63
N ASP A 175 -4.53 26.63 -2.62
CA ASP A 175 -5.42 27.78 -2.48
C ASP A 175 -5.32 28.33 -1.05
N PRO A 176 -4.95 29.61 -0.84
CA PRO A 176 -4.95 30.23 0.48
C PRO A 176 -6.34 30.26 1.14
N LEU A 177 -7.41 30.11 0.35
CA LEU A 177 -8.80 29.99 0.79
C LEU A 177 -9.23 28.54 1.04
N ASP A 178 -8.34 27.55 0.87
CA ASP A 178 -8.51 26.12 1.24
C ASP A 178 -8.55 25.90 2.78
N VAL A 179 -8.96 26.96 3.50
CA VAL A 179 -9.43 26.99 4.88
C VAL A 179 -10.95 27.21 4.95
N GLN A 180 -11.63 27.36 3.80
CA GLN A 180 -13.06 27.56 3.66
C GLN A 180 -13.77 26.25 3.28
N ALA A 181 -15.05 26.14 3.63
CA ALA A 181 -15.85 24.93 3.44
C ALA A 181 -16.20 24.54 1.99
N LYS A 182 -15.51 25.05 0.96
CA LYS A 182 -15.86 24.80 -0.46
C LYS A 182 -14.65 24.29 -1.27
N PRO A 183 -14.68 23.05 -1.79
CA PRO A 183 -13.55 22.45 -2.48
C PRO A 183 -13.29 23.04 -3.86
N TRP A 184 -12.05 22.84 -4.33
CA TRP A 184 -11.68 22.94 -5.75
C TRP A 184 -12.38 21.83 -6.55
N TYR A 185 -13.57 22.12 -7.07
CA TYR A 185 -14.47 21.12 -7.68
C TYR A 185 -13.92 20.44 -8.95
N GLU A 186 -12.97 21.03 -9.69
CA GLU A 186 -12.53 20.46 -10.98
C GLU A 186 -11.69 19.17 -10.84
N LEU A 187 -10.67 19.18 -9.96
CA LEU A 187 -9.85 17.98 -9.73
C LEU A 187 -10.66 16.89 -9.03
N ILE A 188 -11.44 17.28 -8.02
CA ILE A 188 -12.25 16.34 -7.23
C ILE A 188 -13.33 15.68 -8.09
N SER A 189 -14.04 16.44 -8.93
CA SER A 189 -15.04 15.85 -9.85
C SER A 189 -14.39 14.90 -10.85
N THR A 190 -13.20 15.24 -11.38
CA THR A 190 -12.42 14.36 -12.27
C THR A 190 -12.04 13.04 -11.58
N LEU A 191 -11.57 13.12 -10.32
CA LEU A 191 -11.25 11.95 -9.51
C LEU A 191 -12.47 11.04 -9.32
N VAL A 192 -13.61 11.62 -8.92
CA VAL A 192 -14.87 10.89 -8.72
C VAL A 192 -15.32 10.23 -10.02
N SER A 193 -15.30 10.95 -11.15
CA SER A 193 -15.65 10.37 -12.45
C SER A 193 -14.74 9.21 -12.86
N HIS A 194 -13.44 9.28 -12.59
CA HIS A 194 -12.54 8.16 -12.85
C HIS A 194 -12.80 6.97 -11.92
N MET A 195 -13.13 7.20 -10.64
CA MET A 195 -13.55 6.13 -9.73
C MET A 195 -14.86 5.46 -10.19
N GLU A 196 -15.81 6.22 -10.72
CA GLU A 196 -17.04 5.67 -11.34
C GLU A 196 -16.72 4.83 -12.57
N GLN A 197 -15.87 5.31 -13.48
CA GLN A 197 -15.42 4.57 -14.67
C GLN A 197 -14.72 3.26 -14.30
N LEU A 198 -13.97 3.26 -13.20
CA LEU A 198 -13.32 2.06 -12.65
C LEU A 198 -14.28 1.14 -11.88
N GLY A 199 -15.55 1.53 -11.71
CA GLY A 199 -16.56 0.76 -10.99
C GLY A 199 -16.32 0.68 -9.48
N TRP A 200 -15.64 1.68 -8.90
CA TRP A 200 -15.34 1.69 -7.47
C TRP A 200 -16.54 2.12 -6.63
N GLY A 201 -17.49 2.85 -7.20
CA GLY A 201 -18.70 3.32 -6.50
C GLY A 201 -18.41 4.36 -5.42
N PRO A 202 -17.77 5.51 -5.78
CA PRO A 202 -17.68 6.64 -4.88
C PRO A 202 -19.09 7.13 -4.52
N TYR A 203 -19.30 7.59 -3.28
CA TYR A 203 -20.60 8.09 -2.82
C TYR A 203 -20.56 9.54 -2.32
N GLN A 204 -19.40 10.01 -1.84
CA GLN A 204 -19.19 11.41 -1.44
C GLN A 204 -17.71 11.79 -1.56
N ALA A 205 -17.46 13.09 -1.66
CA ALA A 205 -16.12 13.68 -1.62
C ALA A 205 -16.22 15.05 -0.95
N ASP A 206 -15.51 15.22 0.16
CA ASP A 206 -15.62 16.38 1.03
C ASP A 206 -14.28 17.11 1.15
N HIS A 207 -14.34 18.36 1.61
CA HIS A 207 -13.17 19.20 1.87
C HIS A 207 -12.56 18.80 3.23
N GLU A 208 -11.92 17.64 3.25
CA GLU A 208 -11.00 17.03 4.24
C GLU A 208 -11.06 15.50 3.99
N ASP A 209 -12.28 14.98 3.79
CA ASP A 209 -12.56 13.55 3.61
C ASP A 209 -12.93 13.19 2.16
N ALA A 210 -11.96 12.68 1.40
CA ALA A 210 -12.27 11.88 0.22
C ALA A 210 -12.71 10.49 0.67
N ASN A 211 -14.02 10.28 0.71
CA ASN A 211 -14.61 9.06 1.22
C ASN A 211 -14.48 7.90 0.24
N GLY A 212 -14.21 6.72 0.80
CA GLY A 212 -14.00 5.47 0.08
C GLY A 212 -15.25 4.96 -0.66
N PRO A 213 -15.21 3.76 -1.24
CA PRO A 213 -16.41 3.15 -1.82
C PRO A 213 -17.47 2.91 -0.74
N ASP A 214 -18.75 2.99 -1.10
CA ASP A 214 -19.90 2.69 -0.22
C ASP A 214 -19.66 1.40 0.58
N ARG A 215 -20.03 1.37 1.86
CA ARG A 215 -19.78 0.27 2.81
C ARG A 215 -20.28 -1.09 2.28
N ASP A 216 -21.38 -1.08 1.51
CA ASP A 216 -21.93 -2.29 0.88
C ASP A 216 -21.15 -2.72 -0.39
N ARG A 217 -20.46 -1.77 -1.04
CA ARG A 217 -19.62 -1.94 -2.24
C ARG A 217 -18.12 -2.06 -1.95
N CYS A 218 -17.72 -2.04 -0.67
CA CYS A 218 -16.36 -2.35 -0.24
C CYS A 218 -15.93 -3.73 -0.79
N GLY A 219 -14.74 -3.78 -1.39
CA GLY A 219 -14.16 -5.01 -1.87
C GLY A 219 -13.64 -5.90 -0.73
N GLY A 220 -13.19 -7.11 -1.07
CA GLY A 220 -12.35 -7.88 -0.15
C GLY A 220 -11.07 -7.11 0.16
N SER A 221 -10.45 -7.35 1.32
CA SER A 221 -9.35 -6.49 1.79
C SER A 221 -8.17 -6.33 0.83
N SER A 222 -7.87 -7.33 0.00
CA SER A 222 -6.84 -7.21 -1.05
C SER A 222 -7.24 -6.26 -2.18
N VAL A 223 -8.52 -6.27 -2.58
CA VAL A 223 -9.04 -5.35 -3.60
C VAL A 223 -8.95 -3.91 -3.08
N THR A 224 -9.34 -3.67 -1.83
CA THR A 224 -9.22 -2.33 -1.23
C THR A 224 -7.76 -1.90 -1.12
N ALA A 225 -6.83 -2.78 -0.73
CA ALA A 225 -5.40 -2.44 -0.69
C ALA A 225 -4.83 -2.06 -2.06
N ASP A 226 -5.13 -2.83 -3.12
CA ASP A 226 -4.71 -2.52 -4.48
C ASP A 226 -5.33 -1.18 -4.95
N ARG A 227 -6.59 -0.91 -4.61
CA ARG A 227 -7.27 0.37 -4.90
C ARG A 227 -6.62 1.55 -4.19
N VAL A 228 -6.19 1.42 -2.93
CA VAL A 228 -5.49 2.51 -2.21
C VAL A 228 -4.20 2.91 -2.93
N VAL A 229 -3.43 1.93 -3.39
CA VAL A 229 -2.18 2.20 -4.13
C VAL A 229 -2.52 2.94 -5.42
N LEU A 230 -3.48 2.43 -6.19
CA LEU A 230 -3.87 3.05 -7.44
C LEU A 230 -4.52 4.43 -7.25
N PHE A 231 -5.29 4.63 -6.18
CA PHE A 231 -5.90 5.91 -5.82
C PHE A 231 -4.83 6.97 -5.53
N LYS A 232 -3.84 6.64 -4.69
CA LYS A 232 -2.73 7.56 -4.40
C LYS A 232 -1.94 7.92 -5.65
N TYR A 233 -1.76 6.97 -6.57
CA TYR A 233 -1.13 7.21 -7.86
C TYR A 233 -1.98 8.11 -8.78
N MET A 234 -3.28 7.86 -8.86
CA MET A 234 -4.25 8.68 -9.61
C MET A 234 -4.24 10.13 -9.12
N VAL A 235 -4.41 10.34 -7.82
CA VAL A 235 -4.48 11.67 -7.19
C VAL A 235 -3.19 12.46 -7.46
N ARG A 236 -2.02 11.83 -7.29
CA ARG A 236 -0.73 12.48 -7.59
C ARG A 236 -0.59 12.83 -9.07
N SER A 237 -0.95 11.89 -9.96
CA SER A 237 -0.83 12.08 -11.41
C SER A 237 -1.72 13.22 -11.93
N LEU A 238 -2.95 13.30 -11.43
CA LEU A 238 -3.90 14.34 -11.83
C LEU A 238 -3.53 15.71 -11.24
N ALA A 239 -3.10 15.74 -9.98
CA ALA A 239 -2.61 16.97 -9.36
C ALA A 239 -1.42 17.53 -10.13
N GLU A 240 -0.43 16.70 -10.47
CA GLU A 240 0.77 17.12 -11.22
C GLU A 240 0.41 17.69 -12.60
N ARG A 241 -0.54 17.07 -13.31
CA ARG A 241 -1.04 17.57 -14.60
C ARG A 241 -1.78 18.91 -14.49
N ALA A 242 -2.35 19.20 -13.33
CA ALA A 242 -2.98 20.47 -13.02
C ALA A 242 -1.97 21.52 -12.49
N GLY A 243 -0.67 21.21 -12.44
CA GLY A 243 0.35 22.10 -11.86
C GLY A 243 0.34 22.15 -10.33
N LEU A 244 -0.34 21.20 -9.69
CA LEU A 244 -0.47 21.06 -8.24
C LEU A 244 0.38 19.90 -7.73
N ARG A 245 0.49 19.77 -6.41
CA ARG A 245 1.12 18.62 -5.75
C ARG A 245 0.18 18.04 -4.70
N ALA A 246 -0.21 16.78 -4.86
CA ALA A 246 -0.94 16.06 -3.81
C ALA A 246 0.00 15.41 -2.78
N THR A 247 -0.34 15.51 -1.50
CA THR A 247 0.37 14.83 -0.41
C THR A 247 -0.57 14.09 0.54
N PHE A 248 -0.15 12.88 0.93
CA PHE A 248 -0.79 12.02 1.94
C PHE A 248 0.06 11.99 3.22
N MET A 249 0.87 13.04 3.44
CA MET A 249 1.71 13.15 4.62
C MET A 249 0.81 13.28 5.85
N PRO A 250 1.07 12.55 6.96
CA PRO A 250 0.18 12.60 8.12
C PRO A 250 0.02 14.00 8.73
N LYS A 251 1.06 14.84 8.65
CA LYS A 251 1.04 16.19 9.22
C LYS A 251 1.92 17.15 8.41
N PRO A 252 1.44 17.68 7.27
CA PRO A 252 2.25 18.57 6.41
C PRO A 252 2.37 19.99 6.97
N PHE A 253 1.43 20.41 7.83
CA PHE A 253 1.43 21.74 8.46
C PHE A 253 1.24 21.60 9.97
N ALA A 254 2.03 22.32 10.76
CA ALA A 254 1.96 22.27 12.22
C ALA A 254 0.62 22.81 12.78
N SER A 255 0.06 23.83 12.12
CA SER A 255 -1.13 24.57 12.58
C SER A 255 -2.46 24.03 12.05
N LEU A 256 -2.46 23.08 11.11
CA LEU A 256 -3.68 22.51 10.50
C LEU A 256 -3.90 21.08 10.97
N THR A 257 -5.08 20.52 10.75
CA THR A 257 -5.36 19.07 10.91
C THR A 257 -4.41 18.23 10.06
N GLY A 258 -4.22 16.97 10.48
CA GLY A 258 -3.40 16.01 9.74
C GLY A 258 -4.23 15.26 8.70
N SER A 259 -3.57 14.46 7.86
CA SER A 259 -4.26 13.52 6.96
C SER A 259 -4.37 12.13 7.60
N GLY A 260 -5.60 11.69 7.79
CA GLY A 260 -5.99 10.34 8.18
C GLY A 260 -6.00 9.34 7.02
N CYS A 261 -5.99 8.06 7.39
CA CYS A 261 -6.31 6.96 6.50
C CYS A 261 -7.26 6.00 7.23
N HIS A 262 -8.48 6.46 7.53
CA HIS A 262 -9.40 5.70 8.36
C HIS A 262 -9.76 4.38 7.67
N ALA A 263 -9.68 3.28 8.42
CA ALA A 263 -9.96 1.95 7.91
C ALA A 263 -11.23 1.41 8.55
N HIS A 264 -12.29 1.30 7.75
CA HIS A 264 -13.53 0.64 8.13
C HIS A 264 -13.35 -0.86 7.89
N ALA A 265 -13.62 -1.69 8.89
CA ALA A 265 -13.56 -3.15 8.75
C ALA A 265 -14.86 -3.79 9.25
N GLY A 266 -15.36 -4.78 8.51
CA GLY A 266 -16.58 -5.49 8.89
C GLY A 266 -16.61 -6.93 8.38
N ALA A 267 -17.42 -7.75 9.06
CA ALA A 267 -17.69 -9.13 8.70
C ALA A 267 -19.11 -9.25 8.12
N PHE A 268 -19.21 -9.65 6.86
CA PHE A 268 -20.45 -9.65 6.09
C PHE A 268 -20.86 -11.07 5.74
N SER A 269 -22.14 -11.40 5.88
CA SER A 269 -22.66 -12.64 5.33
C SER A 269 -22.54 -12.62 3.80
N THR A 270 -22.12 -13.73 3.20
CA THR A 270 -22.10 -13.92 1.74
C THR A 270 -23.51 -13.96 1.14
N VAL A 271 -24.55 -14.00 1.98
CA VAL A 271 -25.97 -13.88 1.59
C VAL A 271 -26.49 -12.42 1.70
N GLY A 272 -25.59 -11.45 1.93
CA GLY A 272 -25.89 -10.00 1.84
C GLY A 272 -26.17 -9.29 3.17
N THR A 273 -26.24 -9.99 4.29
CA THR A 273 -26.53 -9.37 5.60
C THR A 273 -25.26 -9.18 6.43
N ALA A 274 -24.95 -7.98 6.91
CA ALA A 274 -23.83 -7.78 7.84
C ALA A 274 -24.05 -8.59 9.14
N LEU A 275 -23.07 -9.41 9.54
CA LEU A 275 -23.16 -10.23 10.76
C LEU A 275 -22.61 -9.50 11.98
N ILE A 276 -21.59 -8.65 11.77
CA ILE A 276 -21.04 -7.73 12.78
C ILE A 276 -20.81 -6.39 12.08
N ARG A 277 -21.45 -5.32 12.58
CA ARG A 277 -21.22 -3.94 12.15
C ARG A 277 -20.36 -3.23 13.20
N VAL A 278 -19.27 -2.60 12.78
CA VAL A 278 -18.58 -1.58 13.58
C VAL A 278 -19.22 -0.25 13.18
N PRO A 279 -20.04 0.40 14.04
CA PRO A 279 -20.77 1.62 13.68
C PRO A 279 -19.84 2.85 13.53
N ASP A 280 -20.28 3.82 12.73
CA ASP A 280 -19.57 5.04 12.29
C ASP A 280 -19.11 5.98 13.42
N GLU A 281 -19.66 5.84 14.62
CA GLU A 281 -19.67 6.91 15.61
C GLU A 281 -18.39 7.01 16.44
N HIS A 282 -17.39 6.17 16.16
CA HIS A 282 -16.16 6.11 16.92
C HIS A 282 -14.97 6.07 15.96
N ARG A 283 -14.14 7.11 16.02
CA ARG A 283 -12.75 7.12 15.55
C ARG A 283 -12.04 5.92 16.18
N MET A 284 -12.09 4.77 15.52
CA MET A 284 -11.54 3.53 16.05
C MET A 284 -10.27 3.17 15.31
N GLU A 285 -9.17 3.20 16.04
CA GLU A 285 -8.02 2.36 15.77
C GLU A 285 -8.46 0.90 15.81
N LEU A 286 -8.11 0.16 14.76
CA LEU A 286 -8.47 -1.24 14.63
C LEU A 286 -7.75 -2.09 15.71
N ARG A 287 -8.45 -2.47 16.78
CA ARG A 287 -8.02 -3.55 17.69
C ARG A 287 -8.79 -4.82 17.36
N LEU A 288 -8.15 -5.72 16.60
CA LEU A 288 -8.59 -7.11 16.46
C LEU A 288 -7.95 -7.93 17.57
N ASP A 289 -8.69 -8.15 18.65
CA ASP A 289 -8.25 -8.95 19.79
C ASP A 289 -8.43 -10.45 19.47
N THR A 290 -7.33 -11.21 19.51
CA THR A 290 -7.31 -12.65 19.13
C THR A 290 -7.63 -13.59 20.29
N ASP A 291 -8.00 -13.06 21.47
CA ASP A 291 -8.38 -13.87 22.62
C ASP A 291 -9.91 -14.06 22.67
N ARG A 292 -10.36 -15.33 22.71
CA ARG A 292 -11.79 -15.69 22.85
C ARG A 292 -12.45 -15.16 24.12
N SER A 293 -11.68 -14.64 25.07
CA SER A 293 -12.14 -14.13 26.37
C SER A 293 -12.05 -12.60 26.53
N ALA A 294 -11.41 -11.88 25.60
CA ALA A 294 -11.26 -10.44 25.70
C ALA A 294 -12.59 -9.74 25.40
N LYS A 295 -13.24 -9.23 26.45
CA LYS A 295 -14.36 -8.31 26.30
C LYS A 295 -13.81 -6.93 25.97
N PRO A 296 -14.27 -6.24 24.91
CA PRO A 296 -13.90 -4.86 24.71
C PRO A 296 -14.29 -4.06 25.96
N ASN A 297 -13.44 -3.10 26.35
CA ASN A 297 -13.80 -2.16 27.40
C ASN A 297 -15.12 -1.45 27.02
N PRO A 298 -15.96 -1.09 27.99
CA PRO A 298 -17.17 -0.32 27.70
C PRO A 298 -16.79 1.00 26.99
N PRO A 299 -17.62 1.47 26.04
CA PRO A 299 -17.39 2.75 25.40
C PRO A 299 -17.28 3.84 26.46
N THR A 300 -16.22 4.63 26.39
CA THR A 300 -15.95 5.73 27.32
C THR A 300 -15.96 7.05 26.57
N HIS A 301 -16.68 8.03 27.11
CA HIS A 301 -16.60 9.43 26.66
C HIS A 301 -15.50 10.21 27.42
N GLN A 302 -14.75 9.54 28.31
CA GLN A 302 -13.65 10.12 29.06
C GLN A 302 -12.30 9.67 28.46
N PRO A 303 -11.56 10.57 27.79
CA PRO A 303 -10.29 10.24 27.14
C PRO A 303 -9.22 9.71 28.12
N THR A 304 -9.28 10.11 29.39
CA THR A 304 -8.31 9.77 30.43
C THR A 304 -8.47 8.35 31.00
N ALA A 305 -9.55 7.64 30.65
CA ALA A 305 -9.84 6.31 31.16
C ALA A 305 -9.11 5.18 30.40
N SER A 306 -8.35 5.51 29.34
CA SER A 306 -7.65 4.52 28.49
C SER A 306 -6.15 4.78 28.47
N PRO A 307 -5.31 3.73 28.35
CA PRO A 307 -3.88 3.89 28.13
C PRO A 307 -3.61 4.73 26.88
N PRO A 308 -2.67 5.69 26.92
CA PRO A 308 -2.33 6.49 25.76
C PRO A 308 -1.64 5.62 24.70
N LEU A 309 -1.75 6.06 23.45
CA LEU A 309 -0.95 5.50 22.36
C LEU A 309 0.52 5.86 22.51
N PRO A 310 1.43 5.11 21.85
CA PRO A 310 2.82 5.53 21.75
C PRO A 310 2.93 6.96 21.23
N SER A 311 3.67 7.80 21.94
CA SER A 311 3.80 9.24 21.65
C SER A 311 4.76 9.55 20.49
N ASN A 312 5.52 8.56 20.03
CA ASN A 312 6.48 8.69 18.93
C ASN A 312 6.72 7.35 18.25
N LEU A 313 7.45 7.40 17.12
CA LEU A 313 7.75 6.21 16.32
C LEU A 313 8.55 5.17 17.11
N ALA A 314 9.56 5.57 17.89
CA ALA A 314 10.37 4.62 18.66
C ALA A 314 9.52 3.78 19.62
N GLY A 315 8.65 4.41 20.41
CA GLY A 315 7.73 3.70 21.30
C GLY A 315 6.77 2.78 20.56
N ALA A 316 6.30 3.18 19.37
CA ALA A 316 5.45 2.33 18.53
C ALA A 316 6.20 1.10 17.98
N LEU A 317 7.47 1.25 17.62
CA LEU A 317 8.31 0.16 17.14
C LEU A 317 8.61 -0.84 18.27
N GLU A 318 8.88 -0.38 19.49
CA GLU A 318 9.04 -1.28 20.65
C GLU A 318 7.75 -2.05 20.97
N ALA A 319 6.58 -1.39 20.90
CA ALA A 319 5.29 -2.04 21.07
C ALA A 319 5.01 -3.09 19.98
N LEU A 320 5.39 -2.83 18.73
CA LEU A 320 5.29 -3.79 17.63
C LEU A 320 6.20 -5.00 17.86
N ASP A 321 7.46 -4.77 18.26
CA ASP A 321 8.44 -5.84 18.47
C ASP A 321 8.00 -6.81 19.58
N ALA A 322 7.43 -6.27 20.65
CA ALA A 322 6.90 -7.05 21.78
C ALA A 322 5.54 -7.73 21.51
N SER A 323 4.89 -7.47 20.38
CA SER A 323 3.53 -7.95 20.09
C SER A 323 3.50 -9.33 19.45
N SER A 324 3.37 -10.37 20.28
CA SER A 324 3.18 -11.75 19.81
C SER A 324 2.01 -11.93 18.84
N PRO A 325 0.82 -11.31 19.03
CA PRO A 325 -0.28 -11.42 18.09
C PRO A 325 0.04 -10.81 16.72
N LEU A 326 0.71 -9.65 16.67
CA LEU A 326 1.08 -9.01 15.40
C LEU A 326 2.20 -9.77 14.69
N ARG A 327 3.20 -10.28 15.43
CA ARG A 327 4.24 -11.15 14.88
C ARG A 327 3.68 -12.43 14.28
N SER A 328 2.82 -13.14 15.02
CA SER A 328 2.09 -14.30 14.51
C SER A 328 1.20 -13.93 13.32
N GLY A 329 0.57 -12.75 13.38
CA GLY A 329 -0.29 -12.13 12.37
C GLY A 329 0.41 -11.89 11.04
N LEU A 330 1.46 -11.08 11.04
CA LEU A 330 2.13 -10.54 9.87
C LEU A 330 3.35 -11.39 9.44
N GLY A 331 3.87 -12.22 10.34
CA GLY A 331 5.08 -13.01 10.17
C GLY A 331 6.34 -12.28 10.65
N ASP A 332 7.25 -13.01 11.29
CA ASP A 332 8.48 -12.45 11.85
C ASP A 332 9.36 -11.79 10.79
N ALA A 333 9.48 -12.39 9.60
CA ALA A 333 10.26 -11.80 8.51
C ALA A 333 9.79 -10.39 8.13
N PHE A 334 8.47 -10.15 8.11
CA PHE A 334 7.91 -8.81 7.85
C PHE A 334 8.20 -7.85 9.00
N VAL A 335 7.92 -8.28 10.23
CA VAL A 335 8.10 -7.45 11.43
C VAL A 335 9.56 -7.06 11.60
N ASP A 336 10.49 -8.01 11.50
CA ASP A 336 11.92 -7.77 11.66
C ASP A 336 12.46 -6.80 10.59
N SER A 337 12.08 -7.00 9.32
CA SER A 337 12.48 -6.12 8.21
C SER A 337 11.90 -4.70 8.40
N TYR A 338 10.63 -4.60 8.79
CA TYR A 338 9.98 -3.31 9.04
C TYR A 338 10.63 -2.56 10.21
N LEU A 339 10.88 -3.25 11.34
CA LEU A 339 11.55 -2.69 12.51
C LEU A 339 12.95 -2.20 12.16
N LYS A 340 13.75 -3.00 11.45
CA LYS A 340 15.10 -2.62 11.05
C LYS A 340 15.12 -1.31 10.26
N LEU A 341 14.30 -1.23 9.20
CA LEU A 341 14.29 -0.05 8.34
C LEU A 341 13.68 1.18 9.04
N ARG A 342 12.64 1.01 9.86
CA ARG A 342 12.01 2.12 10.59
C ARG A 342 12.85 2.62 11.76
N ARG A 343 13.61 1.76 12.44
CA ARG A 343 14.59 2.16 13.46
C ARG A 343 15.72 2.97 12.83
N ALA A 344 16.21 2.59 11.64
CA ALA A 344 17.19 3.38 10.90
C ALA A 344 16.65 4.76 10.51
N HIS A 345 15.42 4.83 9.99
CA HIS A 345 14.76 6.09 9.66
C HIS A 345 14.52 6.98 10.89
N TRP A 346 14.19 6.39 12.05
CA TRP A 346 14.08 7.13 13.31
C TRP A 346 15.43 7.69 13.76
N ALA A 347 16.51 6.93 13.64
CA ALA A 347 17.86 7.40 13.97
C ALA A 347 18.27 8.58 13.07
N GLU A 348 17.93 8.55 11.78
CA GLU A 348 18.15 9.67 10.86
C GLU A 348 17.36 10.91 11.28
N TYR A 349 16.09 10.76 11.67
CA TYR A 349 15.27 11.86 12.19
C TYR A 349 15.87 12.47 13.46
N MET A 350 16.30 11.65 14.41
CA MET A 350 16.89 12.11 15.67
C MET A 350 18.24 12.80 15.49
N ALA A 351 18.92 12.59 14.36
CA ALA A 351 20.17 13.27 14.03
C ALA A 351 19.96 14.66 13.39
N GLN A 352 18.72 15.05 13.09
CA GLN A 352 18.43 16.37 12.52
C GLN A 352 18.49 17.45 13.60
N LEU A 353 19.12 18.59 13.28
CA LEU A 353 18.98 19.82 14.06
C LEU A 353 17.83 20.65 13.51
N THR A 354 16.84 20.95 14.35
CA THR A 354 15.68 21.74 13.94
C THR A 354 15.95 23.24 14.08
N PRO A 355 15.28 24.10 13.26
CA PRO A 355 15.34 25.54 13.45
C PRO A 355 14.96 25.98 14.87
N TRP A 356 13.97 25.32 15.49
CA TRP A 356 13.57 25.61 16.87
C TRP A 356 14.72 25.36 17.87
N GLU A 357 15.47 24.27 17.74
CA GLU A 357 16.64 24.01 18.60
C GLU A 357 17.73 25.07 18.42
N LEU A 358 18.01 25.45 17.18
CA LEU A 358 18.99 26.51 16.90
C LEU A 358 18.55 27.84 17.48
N GLU A 359 17.30 28.25 17.25
CA GLU A 359 16.73 29.50 17.79
C GLU A 359 16.69 29.51 19.33
N THR A 360 16.47 28.35 19.96
CA THR A 360 16.33 28.24 21.42
C THR A 360 17.67 28.17 22.15
N TYR A 361 18.66 27.48 21.57
CA TYR A 361 19.87 27.09 22.30
C TYR A 361 21.19 27.64 21.73
N LEU A 362 21.21 28.23 20.53
CA LEU A 362 22.48 28.66 19.90
C LEU A 362 23.17 29.79 20.67
N ASP A 363 22.39 30.73 21.22
CA ASP A 363 22.88 31.90 21.96
C ASP A 363 22.52 31.86 23.47
N ALA A 364 22.04 30.71 23.97
CA ALA A 364 21.51 30.55 25.33
C ALA A 364 22.57 30.44 26.43
#